data_AF-A0A7Y7EBU6-F1
#
_entry.id   AF-A0A7Y7EBU6-F1
#
_cell.length_a   1.000
_cell.length_b   1.000
_cell.length_c   1.000
_cell.angle_alpha   90.00
_cell.angle_beta   90.00
_cell.angle_gamma   90.00
#
_symmetry.space_group_name_H-M   'P 1'
#
loop_
_entity.id
_entity.type
_entity.pdbx_description
1 polymer ?
#
loop_
_entity_poly.entity_id
_entity_poly.type
_entity_poly.pdbx_seq_one_letter_code
_entity_poly.pdbx_strand_id
1 'polypeptide(L)' 'MKIAVLSRNSQLYSTRRLVEAIQQKGHQALVIDHLKCDLTIEETGPKVYYHGEELTDIDAVIP' A
#
# COMPACT_ATOMS: atom_id res chain seq x y z
N MET A 1 4.14 -9.30 8.17
CA MET A 1 4.23 -8.79 6.80
C MET A 1 3.53 -7.44 6.72
N LYS A 2 4.05 -6.52 5.93
CA LYS A 2 3.44 -5.23 5.58
C LYS A 2 2.80 -5.39 4.21
N ILE A 3 1.46 -5.35 4.18
CA ILE A 3 0.66 -5.59 2.98
C ILE A 3 0.01 -4.27 2.57
N ALA A 4 0.29 -3.82 1.34
CA ALA A 4 -0.37 -2.67 0.74
C ALA A 4 -1.68 -3.10 0.07
N VAL A 5 -2.76 -2.39 0.36
CA VAL A 5 -4.04 -2.50 -0.34
C VAL A 5 -4.21 -1.24 -1.19
N LEU A 6 -4.17 -1.38 -2.51
CA LEU A 6 -4.41 -0.26 -3.41
C LEU A 6 -5.90 0.03 -3.43
N SER A 7 -6.28 1.22 -2.98
CA SER A 7 -7.66 1.65 -3.01
C SER A 7 -7.73 3.16 -2.92
N ARG A 8 -8.59 3.75 -3.75
CA ARG A 8 -8.87 5.19 -3.71
C ARG A 8 -9.82 5.57 -2.57
N ASN A 9 -10.49 4.60 -1.95
CA ASN A 9 -11.44 4.85 -0.88
C ASN A 9 -11.35 3.75 0.19
N SER A 10 -10.74 4.11 1.32
CA SER A 10 -10.59 3.24 2.49
C SER A 10 -11.91 2.86 3.16
N GLN A 11 -12.99 3.58 2.88
CA GLN A 11 -14.33 3.32 3.44
C GLN A 11 -15.12 2.27 2.66
N LEU A 12 -14.65 1.84 1.48
CA LEU A 12 -15.31 0.77 0.74
C LEU A 12 -15.32 -0.52 1.55
N TYR A 13 -16.43 -1.24 1.50
CA TYR A 13 -16.61 -2.49 2.23
C TYR A 13 -15.47 -3.50 1.94
N SER A 14 -15.09 -3.66 0.67
CA SER A 14 -14.00 -4.55 0.26
C SER A 14 -12.66 -4.16 0.88
N THR A 15 -12.27 -2.88 0.78
CA THR A 15 -11.03 -2.37 1.37
C THR A 15 -11.02 -2.58 2.88
N ARG A 16 -12.12 -2.24 3.56
CA ARG A 16 -12.24 -2.43 5.01
C ARG A 16 -12.14 -3.90 5.41
N ARG A 17 -12.82 -4.81 4.71
CA ARG A 17 -12.74 -6.26 4.96
C ARG A 17 -11.33 -6.82 4.74
N LEU A 18 -10.63 -6.36 3.72
CA LEU A 18 -9.24 -6.76 3.48
C LEU A 18 -8.33 -6.30 4.62
N VAL A 19 -8.42 -5.04 5.03
CA VAL A 19 -7.65 -4.49 6.15
C VAL A 19 -7.89 -5.30 7.43
N GLU A 20 -9.16 -5.58 7.76
CA GLU A 20 -9.49 -6.37 8.93
C GLU A 20 -8.96 -7.81 8.85
N ALA A 21 -9.08 -8.46 7.70
CA ALA A 21 -8.56 -9.83 7.52
C ALA A 21 -7.03 -9.89 7.61
N ILE A 22 -6.32 -8.89 7.07
CA ILE A 22 -4.86 -8.74 7.17
C ILE A 22 -4.47 -8.58 8.65
N GLN A 23 -5.13 -7.68 9.37
CA GLN A 23 -4.86 -7.43 10.79
C GLN A 23 -5.18 -8.64 11.67
N GLN A 24 -6.29 -9.35 11.43
CA GLN A 24 -6.66 -10.57 12.15
C GLN A 24 -5.62 -11.68 12.02
N LYS A 25 -4.87 -11.72 10.91
CA LYS A 25 -3.76 -12.65 10.70
C LYS A 25 -2.43 -12.16 11.29
N GLY A 26 -2.42 -11.04 12.02
CA GLY A 26 -1.22 -10.47 12.62
C GLY A 26 -0.30 -9.78 11.63
N HIS A 27 -0.83 -9.32 10.49
CA HIS A 27 -0.07 -8.56 9.49
C HIS A 27 -0.43 -7.07 9.57
N GLN A 28 0.48 -6.22 9.08
CA GLN A 28 0.24 -4.78 8.97
C GLN A 28 -0.45 -4.50 7.64
N ALA A 29 -1.57 -3.77 7.69
CA ALA A 29 -2.29 -3.32 6.50
C ALA A 29 -2.00 -1.84 6.25
N LEU A 30 -1.68 -1.49 5.00
CA LEU A 30 -1.50 -0.12 4.56
C LEU A 30 -2.43 0.13 3.36
N VAL A 31 -3.36 1.08 3.47
CA VAL A 31 -4.21 1.46 2.33
C VAL A 31 -3.54 2.59 1.58
N ILE A 32 -3.30 2.41 0.29
CA ILE A 32 -2.58 3.34 -0.57
C ILE A 32 -3.46 3.77 -1.72
N ASP A 33 -3.67 5.07 -1.87
CA ASP A 33 -4.23 5.61 -3.09
C ASP A 33 -3.13 5.72 -4.16
N HIS A 34 -3.05 4.71 -5.02
CA HIS A 34 -2.10 4.65 -6.14
C HIS A 34 -2.07 5.88 -7.06
N LEU A 35 -3.11 6.73 -7.11
CA LEU A 35 -3.09 7.98 -7.87
C LEU A 35 -2.31 9.10 -7.19
N LYS A 36 -1.99 8.95 -5.90
CA LYS A 36 -1.16 9.87 -5.13
C LYS A 36 0.26 9.34 -4.93
N CYS A 37 0.61 8.25 -5.63
CA CYS A 37 1.96 7.75 -5.65
C CYS A 37 2.77 8.45 -6.73
N ASP A 38 3.99 8.85 -6.37
CA ASP A 38 4.98 9.36 -7.31
C ASP A 38 5.98 8.26 -7.63
N LEU A 39 6.24 8.02 -8.91
CA LEU A 39 7.25 7.07 -9.38
C LEU A 39 8.51 7.84 -9.81
N THR A 40 9.66 7.48 -9.25
CA THR A 40 10.97 7.98 -9.71
C THR A 40 11.77 6.83 -10.28
N ILE A 41 12.39 7.03 -11.44
CA ILE A 41 13.26 6.05 -12.08
C ILE A 41 14.69 6.62 -12.03
N GLU A 42 15.53 6.05 -11.16
CA GLU A 42 16.93 6.42 -11.00
C GLU A 42 17.83 5.29 -11.52
N GLU A 43 19.15 5.53 -11.63
CA GLU A 43 20.11 4.47 -12.03
C GLU A 43 20.09 3.26 -11.07
N THR A 44 19.74 3.49 -9.80
CA THR A 44 19.61 2.44 -8.78
C THR A 44 18.32 1.62 -8.91
N GLY A 45 17.39 2.04 -9.77
CA GLY A 45 16.10 1.37 -9.98
C GLY A 45 14.88 2.27 -9.68
N PRO A 46 13.67 1.74 -9.88
CA PRO A 46 12.43 2.47 -9.61
C PRO A 46 12.16 2.57 -8.11
N LYS A 47 11.74 3.76 -7.67
CA LYS A 47 11.25 4.05 -6.32
C LYS A 47 9.83 4.58 -6.39
N VAL A 48 9.03 4.25 -5.38
CA VAL A 48 7.65 4.74 -5.24
C VAL A 48 7.57 5.56 -3.97
N TYR A 49 7.05 6.77 -4.07
CA TYR A 49 6.78 7.65 -2.94
C TYR A 49 5.28 7.82 -2.76
N TYR A 50 4.83 7.94 -1.52
CA TYR A 50 3.46 8.24 -1.16
C TYR A 50 3.46 9.37 -0.14
N HIS A 51 2.85 10.51 -0.48
CA HIS A 51 2.88 11.71 0.37
C HIS A 51 4.29 12.17 0.77
N GLY A 52 5.26 12.02 -0.13
CA GLY A 52 6.66 12.43 0.10
C GLY A 52 7.50 11.43 0.88
N GLU A 53 6.92 10.32 1.35
CA GLU A 53 7.65 9.23 2.00
C GLU A 53 7.88 8.06 1.03
N GLU A 54 9.10 7.52 0.99
CA GLU A 54 9.40 6.34 0.17
C GLU A 54 8.65 5.13 0.72
N LEU A 55 7.96 4.39 -0.15
CA LEU A 55 7.29 3.15 0.20
C LEU A 55 8.29 2.01 0.30
N THR A 56 8.82 1.81 1.50
CA THR A 56 9.74 0.69 1.79
C THR A 56 9.03 -0.47 2.49
N ASP A 57 9.68 -1.64 2.47
CA ASP A 57 9.34 -2.83 3.26
C ASP A 57 7.94 -3.40 2.98
N ILE A 58 7.40 -3.21 1.79
CA ILE A 58 6.13 -3.83 1.37
C ILE A 58 6.38 -5.27 0.91
N ASP A 59 5.79 -6.23 1.61
CA ASP A 59 5.94 -7.66 1.29
C ASP A 59 4.96 -8.13 0.21
N ALA A 60 3.78 -7.50 0.13
CA ALA A 60 2.72 -7.87 -0.79
C ALA A 60 1.82 -6.69 -1.13
N VAL A 61 1.22 -6.73 -2.33
CA VAL A 61 0.28 -5.73 -2.83
C VAL A 61 -1.02 -6.42 -3.25
N ILE A 62 -2.15 -5.87 -2.80
CA ILE A 62 -3.49 -6.24 -3.25
C ILE A 62 -4.03 -5.07 -4.09
N PRO A 63 -4.16 -5.21 -5.42
CA PRO A 63 -4.67 -4.16 -6.29
C PRO A 63 -6.19 -3.94 -6.18
#